data_AF-A0A662TXP3-F1
#
_entry.id   AF-A0A662TXP3-F1
#
_cell.length_a   1.000
_cell.length_b   1.000
_cell.length_c   1.000
_cell.angle_alpha   90.00
_cell.angle_beta   90.00
_cell.angle_gamma   90.00
#
_symmetry.space_group_name_H-M   'P 1'
#
loop_
_entity.id
_entity.type
_entity.pdbx_description
1 polymer ?
#
loop_
_entity_poly.entity_id
_entity_poly.type
_entity_poly.pdbx_seq_one_letter_code
_entity_poly.pdbx_strand_id
1 'polypeptide(L)'
;MRGKKIGTCSTLVLLLLTCFHAYPTRSEACALIVSQEDVVGDVISKVLTEKTGYPTIKTGITLDNSVKARLQILGVEKVFVLGGPEKVSGNVENELRNMGLEVERVAGATPSLTSIAIVKRFWGTATTLVITDSTDTTRLDQGLRVALRGDNPKPIVVVDNDNPTPDLVTGLEELQVSEIELVAPYTLMKHGLESAGFEVIPVYKDLDRYLGEPSPELLIGPTTVEHPRAPEGQGSANPTIEETRDPLLRRIEALENDETLSHDLRGQLRKAKELFQKYRDMMERGDVEAAKNFLEECENILHRVEEQRTKKFVVIGKQVRNV
;
A
#
# COMPACT_ATOMS: atom_id res chain seq x y z
N MET A 1 -45.58 -68.40 -9.26
CA MET A 1 -45.51 -67.68 -7.96
C MET A 1 -44.52 -66.54 -8.08
N ARG A 2 -45.02 -65.31 -7.84
CA ARG A 2 -44.38 -64.08 -7.32
C ARG A 2 -42.96 -63.64 -7.75
N GLY A 3 -42.91 -62.38 -8.23
CA GLY A 3 -41.85 -61.39 -7.90
C GLY A 3 -40.72 -61.28 -8.94
N LYS A 4 -40.64 -60.25 -9.79
CA LYS A 4 -40.29 -58.83 -9.53
C LYS A 4 -38.92 -58.68 -8.87
N LYS A 5 -37.92 -58.18 -9.61
CA LYS A 5 -37.33 -56.84 -9.41
C LYS A 5 -36.22 -56.51 -10.42
N ILE A 6 -36.29 -55.27 -10.87
CA ILE A 6 -35.30 -54.46 -11.56
C ILE A 6 -34.18 -54.08 -10.56
N GLY A 7 -32.93 -53.96 -11.03
CA GLY A 7 -31.86 -53.23 -10.36
C GLY A 7 -30.71 -52.98 -11.35
N THR A 8 -30.71 -51.86 -12.09
CA THR A 8 -30.16 -50.52 -11.75
C THR A 8 -28.66 -50.49 -11.44
N CYS A 9 -27.95 -49.79 -12.33
CA CYS A 9 -26.96 -48.76 -12.02
C CYS A 9 -25.80 -49.15 -11.10
N SER A 10 -24.67 -49.58 -11.68
CA SER A 10 -23.45 -49.76 -10.89
C SER A 10 -22.17 -49.65 -11.73
N THR A 11 -21.97 -48.55 -12.44
CA THR A 11 -20.63 -48.15 -12.96
C THR A 11 -20.54 -46.64 -13.26
N LEU A 12 -21.21 -45.79 -12.49
CA LEU A 12 -21.07 -44.33 -12.68
C LEU A 12 -21.18 -43.54 -11.36
N VAL A 13 -20.45 -43.96 -10.33
CA VAL A 13 -20.22 -43.14 -9.12
C VAL A 13 -18.81 -43.40 -8.62
N LEU A 14 -17.79 -42.88 -9.31
CA LEU A 14 -16.45 -42.73 -8.74
C LEU A 14 -15.64 -41.64 -9.45
N LEU A 15 -16.22 -40.45 -9.61
CA LEU A 15 -15.50 -39.30 -10.17
C LEU A 15 -16.09 -37.95 -9.71
N LEU A 16 -16.38 -37.83 -8.41
CA LEU A 16 -16.78 -36.56 -7.77
C LEU A 16 -16.19 -36.45 -6.36
N LEU A 17 -14.89 -36.70 -6.18
CA LEU A 17 -14.25 -36.56 -4.85
C LEU A 17 -12.77 -36.14 -4.86
N THR A 18 -12.27 -35.52 -5.93
CA THR A 18 -10.87 -35.04 -5.98
C THR A 18 -10.75 -33.59 -6.43
N CYS A 19 -11.69 -32.74 -6.04
CA CYS A 19 -11.51 -31.28 -6.02
C CYS A 19 -11.97 -30.69 -4.68
N PHE A 20 -11.72 -31.38 -3.57
CA PHE A 20 -11.44 -30.67 -2.32
C PHE A 20 -9.96 -30.33 -2.39
N HIS A 21 -9.63 -29.17 -2.98
CA HIS A 21 -8.37 -28.53 -2.64
C HIS A 21 -8.31 -28.50 -1.11
N ALA A 22 -7.27 -29.10 -0.57
CA ALA A 22 -7.06 -29.24 0.86
C ALA A 22 -7.17 -27.86 1.52
N TYR A 23 -8.34 -27.56 2.09
CA TYR A 23 -8.44 -26.47 3.04
C TYR A 23 -7.58 -26.87 4.23
N PRO A 24 -6.60 -26.05 4.63
CA PRO A 24 -5.72 -26.40 5.73
C PRO A 24 -6.56 -26.66 6.98
N THR A 25 -6.18 -27.72 7.68
CA THR A 25 -6.77 -28.19 8.93
C THR A 25 -6.96 -27.05 9.91
N ARG A 26 -8.23 -26.80 10.25
CA ARG A 26 -8.81 -25.90 11.26
C ARG A 26 -7.79 -25.29 12.23
N SER A 27 -7.10 -24.24 11.77
CA SER A 27 -6.75 -23.11 12.63
C SER A 27 -8.01 -22.71 13.38
N GLU A 28 -7.92 -22.20 14.61
CA GLU A 28 -9.02 -21.43 15.22
C GLU A 28 -9.62 -20.56 14.10
N ALA A 29 -10.95 -20.63 13.95
CA ALA A 29 -11.62 -20.00 12.81
C ALA A 29 -11.53 -18.49 13.00
N CYS A 30 -10.43 -17.90 12.53
CA CYS A 30 -10.09 -16.51 12.70
C CYS A 30 -10.46 -15.71 11.45
N ALA A 31 -10.80 -14.44 11.61
CA ALA A 31 -10.95 -13.50 10.50
C ALA A 31 -10.33 -12.14 10.81
N LEU A 32 -9.96 -11.40 9.75
CA LEU A 32 -9.44 -10.05 9.85
C LEU A 32 -10.57 -9.06 9.53
N ILE A 33 -10.80 -8.07 10.39
CA ILE A 33 -11.78 -7.01 10.19
C ILE A 33 -11.06 -5.72 9.83
N VAL A 34 -11.42 -5.14 8.69
CA VAL A 34 -10.86 -3.88 8.17
C VAL A 34 -12.01 -2.98 7.72
N SER A 35 -11.82 -1.67 7.80
CA SER A 35 -12.79 -0.72 7.23
C SER A 35 -12.79 -0.79 5.70
N GLN A 36 -13.96 -0.67 5.08
CA GLN A 36 -14.09 -0.58 3.61
C GLN A 36 -13.37 0.63 3.01
N GLU A 37 -13.22 1.70 3.78
CA GLU A 37 -12.58 2.94 3.36
C GLU A 37 -11.07 2.98 3.65
N ASP A 38 -10.54 1.99 4.38
CA ASP A 38 -9.13 1.93 4.75
C ASP A 38 -8.28 1.23 3.69
N VAL A 39 -7.83 1.99 2.69
CA VAL A 39 -6.96 1.49 1.62
C VAL A 39 -5.65 0.90 2.18
N VAL A 40 -5.06 1.58 3.19
CA VAL A 40 -3.80 1.15 3.82
C VAL A 40 -4.01 -0.16 4.58
N GLY A 41 -5.07 -0.23 5.39
CA GLY A 41 -5.44 -1.45 6.11
C GLY A 41 -5.78 -2.61 5.17
N ASP A 42 -6.42 -2.35 4.03
CA ASP A 42 -6.71 -3.39 3.03
C ASP A 42 -5.42 -4.03 2.52
N VAL A 43 -4.43 -3.21 2.15
CA VAL A 43 -3.12 -3.69 1.68
C VAL A 43 -2.41 -4.53 2.74
N ILE A 44 -2.32 -4.04 3.98
CA ILE A 44 -1.71 -4.77 5.09
C ILE A 44 -2.45 -6.10 5.34
N SER A 45 -3.79 -6.09 5.28
CA SER A 45 -4.61 -7.28 5.51
C SER A 45 -4.45 -8.35 4.44
N LYS A 46 -4.13 -7.98 3.19
CA LYS A 46 -3.85 -8.95 2.11
C LYS A 46 -2.56 -9.72 2.38
N VAL A 47 -1.50 -9.03 2.78
CA VAL A 47 -0.24 -9.66 3.22
C VAL A 47 -0.50 -10.60 4.40
N LEU A 48 -1.30 -10.14 5.36
CA LEU A 48 -1.63 -10.94 6.54
C LEU A 48 -2.52 -12.15 6.21
N THR A 49 -3.45 -12.01 5.26
CA THR A 49 -4.28 -13.11 4.74
C THR A 49 -3.39 -14.19 4.14
N GLU A 50 -2.42 -13.81 3.30
CA GLU A 50 -1.47 -14.78 2.74
C GLU A 50 -0.63 -15.45 3.84
N LYS A 51 -0.21 -14.68 4.86
CA LYS A 51 0.62 -15.18 5.95
C LYS A 51 -0.09 -16.19 6.87
N THR A 52 -1.40 -16.01 7.08
CA THR A 52 -2.17 -16.69 8.14
C THR A 52 -3.27 -17.60 7.60
N GLY A 53 -3.73 -17.37 6.38
CA GLY A 53 -4.94 -17.97 5.82
C GLY A 53 -6.24 -17.37 6.34
N TYR A 54 -6.20 -16.31 7.18
CA TYR A 54 -7.40 -15.72 7.77
C TYR A 54 -8.11 -14.83 6.74
N PRO A 55 -9.41 -15.05 6.44
CA PRO A 55 -10.12 -14.21 5.50
C PRO A 55 -10.27 -12.77 6.00
N THR A 56 -9.97 -11.80 5.13
CA THR A 56 -10.33 -10.39 5.35
C THR A 56 -11.81 -10.16 5.07
N ILE A 57 -12.48 -9.54 6.05
CA ILE A 57 -13.87 -9.11 5.98
C ILE A 57 -13.91 -7.59 6.15
N LYS A 58 -14.40 -6.90 5.12
CA LYS A 58 -14.50 -5.44 5.12
C LYS A 58 -15.85 -5.00 5.70
N THR A 59 -15.82 -4.03 6.61
CA THR A 59 -17.02 -3.45 7.25
C THR A 59 -17.09 -1.95 7.02
N GLY A 60 -18.30 -1.40 6.96
CA GLY A 60 -18.51 0.05 7.03
C GLY A 60 -18.46 0.55 8.48
N ILE A 61 -18.98 1.76 8.70
CA ILE A 61 -19.12 2.39 10.03
C ILE A 61 -19.95 1.52 10.98
N THR A 62 -20.92 0.77 10.44
CA THR A 62 -21.78 -0.19 11.12
C THR A 62 -21.50 -1.61 10.66
N LEU A 63 -21.82 -2.59 11.53
CA LEU A 63 -21.66 -4.01 11.20
C LEU A 63 -22.91 -4.53 10.49
N ASP A 64 -22.87 -4.52 9.15
CA ASP A 64 -24.01 -4.93 8.33
C ASP A 64 -24.39 -6.40 8.53
N ASN A 65 -25.68 -6.71 8.37
CA ASN A 65 -26.19 -8.08 8.50
C ASN A 65 -25.51 -9.08 7.54
N SER A 66 -25.08 -8.62 6.36
CA SER A 66 -24.30 -9.43 5.41
C SER A 66 -22.94 -9.84 5.97
N VAL A 67 -22.26 -8.94 6.68
CA VAL A 67 -20.99 -9.21 7.36
C VAL A 67 -21.20 -10.20 8.50
N LYS A 68 -22.25 -10.00 9.31
CA LYS A 68 -22.61 -10.92 10.41
C LYS A 68 -22.88 -12.33 9.90
N ALA A 69 -23.69 -12.45 8.85
CA ALA A 69 -24.00 -13.73 8.22
C ALA A 69 -22.74 -14.40 7.65
N ARG A 70 -21.83 -13.62 7.04
CA ARG A 70 -20.58 -14.15 6.51
C ARG A 70 -19.67 -14.70 7.61
N LEU A 71 -19.54 -14.01 8.74
CA LEU A 71 -18.77 -14.49 9.90
C LEU A 71 -19.35 -15.79 10.46
N GLN A 72 -20.68 -15.91 10.54
CA GLN A 72 -21.36 -17.14 10.98
C GLN A 72 -21.20 -18.30 10.00
N ILE A 73 -21.35 -18.06 8.69
CA ILE A 73 -21.16 -19.09 7.65
C ILE A 73 -19.73 -19.63 7.65
N LEU A 74 -18.74 -18.74 7.87
CA LEU A 74 -17.34 -19.12 8.00
C LEU A 74 -17.01 -19.79 9.35
N GLY A 75 -17.96 -19.82 10.29
CA GLY A 75 -17.78 -20.41 11.61
C GLY A 75 -16.72 -19.71 12.44
N VAL A 76 -16.54 -18.40 12.26
CA VAL A 76 -15.50 -17.61 12.94
C VAL A 76 -15.74 -17.60 14.45
N GLU A 77 -14.69 -17.81 15.22
CA GLU A 77 -14.69 -17.81 16.69
C GLU A 77 -13.90 -16.60 17.24
N LYS A 78 -12.88 -16.15 16.50
CA LYS A 78 -12.03 -15.02 16.86
C LYS A 78 -11.87 -14.05 15.69
N VAL A 79 -11.87 -12.75 15.98
CA VAL A 79 -11.62 -11.71 14.98
C VAL A 79 -10.52 -10.75 15.43
N PHE A 80 -9.67 -10.38 14.48
CA PHE A 80 -8.66 -9.35 14.64
C PHE A 80 -9.14 -8.07 13.95
N VAL A 81 -9.43 -7.03 14.72
CA VAL A 81 -9.77 -5.71 14.19
C VAL A 81 -8.48 -4.96 13.91
N LEU A 82 -8.19 -4.70 12.63
CA LEU A 82 -6.98 -4.00 12.22
C LEU A 82 -7.26 -2.51 12.09
N GLY A 83 -6.53 -1.70 12.87
CA GLY A 83 -6.68 -0.24 12.89
C GLY A 83 -7.45 0.31 14.09
N GLY A 84 -7.35 1.62 14.27
CA GLY A 84 -7.93 2.32 15.41
C GLY A 84 -9.45 2.48 15.34
N PRO A 85 -10.06 3.02 16.42
CA PRO A 85 -11.50 3.22 16.51
C PRO A 85 -12.06 4.21 15.47
N GLU A 86 -11.21 5.07 14.90
CA GLU A 86 -11.54 5.97 13.79
C GLU A 86 -11.84 5.24 12.48
N LYS A 87 -11.28 4.04 12.28
CA LYS A 87 -11.51 3.22 11.08
C LYS A 87 -12.58 2.16 11.31
N VAL A 88 -12.47 1.43 12.42
CA VAL A 88 -13.45 0.43 12.84
C VAL A 88 -13.94 0.80 14.23
N SER A 89 -15.16 1.34 14.29
CA SER A 89 -15.72 1.94 15.50
C SER A 89 -15.80 0.97 16.68
N GLY A 90 -15.78 1.50 17.90
CA GLY A 90 -16.01 0.70 19.11
C GLY A 90 -17.40 0.04 19.13
N ASN A 91 -18.38 0.62 18.44
CA ASN A 91 -19.71 0.01 18.29
C ASN A 91 -19.64 -1.28 17.46
N VAL A 92 -18.92 -1.27 16.34
CA VAL A 92 -18.67 -2.47 15.53
C VAL A 92 -17.96 -3.53 16.36
N GLU A 93 -16.94 -3.14 17.13
CA GLU A 93 -16.23 -4.07 18.03
C GLU A 93 -17.17 -4.70 19.06
N ASN A 94 -18.03 -3.91 19.69
CA ASN A 94 -19.01 -4.41 20.67
C ASN A 94 -20.05 -5.32 20.02
N GLU A 95 -20.51 -5.02 18.80
CA GLU A 95 -21.41 -5.90 18.06
C GLU A 95 -20.78 -7.25 17.75
N LEU A 96 -19.50 -7.28 17.37
CA LEU A 96 -18.74 -8.53 17.17
C LEU A 96 -18.65 -9.34 18.47
N ARG A 97 -18.38 -8.70 19.61
CA ARG A 97 -18.37 -9.36 20.94
C ARG A 97 -19.75 -9.89 21.32
N ASN A 98 -20.81 -9.14 21.03
CA ASN A 98 -22.20 -9.55 21.31
C ASN A 98 -22.63 -10.76 20.46
N MET A 99 -21.98 -11.01 19.32
CA MET A 99 -22.14 -12.24 18.56
C MET A 99 -21.43 -13.46 19.18
N GLY A 100 -20.72 -13.28 20.30
CA GLY A 100 -19.98 -14.33 21.00
C GLY A 100 -18.56 -14.55 20.47
N LEU A 101 -18.03 -13.62 19.66
CA LEU A 101 -16.68 -13.72 19.11
C LEU A 101 -15.64 -13.20 20.12
N GLU A 102 -14.48 -13.85 20.16
CA GLU A 102 -13.30 -13.22 20.75
C GLU A 102 -12.83 -12.10 19.83
N VAL A 103 -12.67 -10.88 20.36
CA VAL A 103 -12.24 -9.73 19.56
C VAL A 103 -10.93 -9.17 20.11
N GLU A 104 -9.94 -9.10 19.24
CA GLU A 104 -8.62 -8.52 19.51
C GLU A 104 -8.38 -7.35 18.54
N ARG A 105 -8.19 -6.13 19.07
CA ARG A 105 -7.83 -4.97 18.24
C ARG A 105 -6.32 -4.84 18.15
N VAL A 106 -5.81 -4.69 16.94
CA VAL A 106 -4.38 -4.44 16.66
C VAL A 106 -4.26 -3.07 16.01
N ALA A 107 -3.79 -2.10 16.77
CA ALA A 107 -3.70 -0.69 16.37
C ALA A 107 -2.54 0.02 17.06
N GLY A 108 -2.06 1.10 16.44
CA GLY A 108 -1.11 2.04 17.02
C GLY A 108 -1.58 3.49 16.80
N ALA A 109 -0.85 4.46 17.35
CA ALA A 109 -1.22 5.88 17.27
C ALA A 109 -1.13 6.46 15.83
N THR A 110 -0.35 5.83 14.95
CA THR A 110 -0.18 6.21 13.55
C THR A 110 -0.34 4.99 12.65
N PRO A 111 -0.52 5.17 11.32
CA PRO A 111 -0.51 4.05 10.37
C PRO A 111 0.78 3.22 10.47
N SER A 112 1.94 3.87 10.62
CA SER A 112 3.22 3.17 10.81
C SER A 112 3.23 2.32 12.07
N LEU A 113 2.82 2.89 13.20
CA LEU A 113 2.79 2.14 14.47
C LEU A 113 1.72 1.04 14.48
N THR A 114 0.61 1.23 13.75
CA THR A 114 -0.37 0.18 13.51
C THR A 114 0.25 -0.97 12.73
N SER A 115 0.98 -0.68 11.65
CA SER A 115 1.66 -1.73 10.88
C SER A 115 2.72 -2.45 11.71
N ILE A 116 3.52 -1.74 12.53
CA ILE A 116 4.48 -2.36 13.47
C ILE A 116 3.76 -3.27 14.48
N ALA A 117 2.64 -2.83 15.06
CA ALA A 117 1.86 -3.63 16.00
C ALA A 117 1.34 -4.92 15.35
N ILE A 118 0.90 -4.84 14.08
CA ILE A 118 0.50 -6.01 13.29
C ILE A 118 1.69 -6.94 13.09
N VAL A 119 2.86 -6.43 12.68
CA VAL A 119 4.06 -7.27 12.50
C VAL A 119 4.44 -7.97 13.81
N LYS A 120 4.49 -7.24 14.94
CA LYS A 120 4.75 -7.82 16.27
C LYS A 120 3.77 -8.92 16.62
N ARG A 121 2.49 -8.75 16.29
CA ARG A 121 1.45 -9.71 16.67
C ARG A 121 1.49 -11.01 15.86
N PHE A 122 1.80 -10.92 14.56
CA PHE A 122 1.65 -12.05 13.63
C PHE A 122 2.97 -12.66 13.15
N TRP A 123 4.07 -11.92 13.24
CA TRP A 123 5.43 -12.43 13.00
C TRP A 123 6.24 -12.57 14.29
N GLY A 124 5.97 -11.74 15.32
CA GLY A 124 6.80 -11.66 16.53
C GLY A 124 8.05 -10.84 16.27
N THR A 125 8.93 -11.35 15.41
CA THR A 125 10.17 -10.72 14.93
C THR A 125 10.28 -10.88 13.42
N ALA A 126 11.02 -10.02 12.75
CA ALA A 126 11.26 -10.10 11.31
C ALA A 126 12.67 -9.61 10.97
N THR A 127 13.51 -10.47 10.40
CA THR A 127 14.85 -10.08 9.92
C THR A 127 14.77 -9.11 8.74
N THR A 128 13.84 -9.37 7.82
CA THR A 128 13.56 -8.54 6.64
C THR A 128 12.11 -8.09 6.64
N LEU A 129 11.85 -6.83 6.28
CA LEU A 129 10.50 -6.33 6.01
C LEU A 129 10.47 -5.33 4.85
N VAL A 130 9.25 -5.03 4.39
CA VAL A 130 9.00 -4.05 3.34
C VAL A 130 8.52 -2.74 3.97
N ILE A 131 9.12 -1.61 3.60
CA ILE A 131 8.58 -0.28 3.93
C ILE A 131 8.01 0.37 2.67
N THR A 132 6.77 0.83 2.74
CA THR A 132 6.10 1.53 1.64
C THR A 132 5.46 2.84 2.10
N ASP A 133 5.32 3.78 1.18
CA ASP A 133 4.54 5.01 1.36
C ASP A 133 3.04 4.67 1.49
N SER A 134 2.38 5.23 2.50
CA SER A 134 0.95 5.05 2.79
C SER A 134 0.05 6.09 2.11
N THR A 135 0.66 7.15 1.57
CA THR A 135 -0.04 8.28 0.93
C THR A 135 -0.15 8.12 -0.58
N ASP A 136 0.61 7.18 -1.17
CA ASP A 136 0.66 6.90 -2.60
C ASP A 136 0.14 5.48 -2.87
N THR A 137 -1.00 5.39 -3.55
CA THR A 137 -1.65 4.12 -3.87
C THR A 137 -0.83 3.25 -4.82
N THR A 138 -0.02 3.85 -5.70
CA THR A 138 0.88 3.12 -6.58
C THR A 138 1.96 2.48 -5.73
N ARG A 139 2.58 3.22 -4.80
CA ARG A 139 3.61 2.66 -3.92
C ARG A 139 3.05 1.59 -2.99
N LEU A 140 1.85 1.79 -2.45
CA LEU A 140 1.15 0.76 -1.67
C LEU A 140 0.99 -0.56 -2.46
N ASP A 141 0.60 -0.50 -3.73
CA ASP A 141 0.51 -1.68 -4.61
C ASP A 141 1.89 -2.30 -4.88
N GLN A 142 2.90 -1.49 -5.16
CA GLN A 142 4.27 -1.97 -5.33
C GLN A 142 4.79 -2.64 -4.05
N GLY A 143 4.56 -2.04 -2.89
CA GLY A 143 4.90 -2.58 -1.57
C GLY A 143 4.18 -3.90 -1.30
N LEU A 144 2.91 -4.00 -1.68
CA LEU A 144 2.16 -5.25 -1.61
C LEU A 144 2.79 -6.34 -2.47
N ARG A 145 3.13 -6.05 -3.73
CA ARG A 145 3.78 -7.00 -4.65
C ARG A 145 5.13 -7.47 -4.09
N VAL A 146 5.93 -6.56 -3.55
CA VAL A 146 7.22 -6.89 -2.93
C VAL A 146 7.03 -7.74 -1.67
N ALA A 147 6.05 -7.40 -0.83
CA ALA A 147 5.75 -8.15 0.39
C ALA A 147 5.25 -9.57 0.11
N LEU A 148 4.48 -9.76 -0.97
CA LEU A 148 3.97 -11.07 -1.39
C LEU A 148 4.94 -11.87 -2.26
N ARG A 149 6.16 -11.35 -2.52
CA ARG A 149 7.13 -12.04 -3.36
C ARG A 149 7.73 -13.26 -2.65
N GLY A 150 7.63 -14.42 -3.31
CA GLY A 150 8.20 -15.69 -2.86
C GLY A 150 7.20 -16.54 -2.07
N ASP A 151 7.66 -17.67 -1.54
CA ASP A 151 6.78 -18.65 -0.88
C ASP A 151 6.28 -18.21 0.50
N ASN A 152 6.88 -17.18 1.09
CA ASN A 152 6.49 -16.66 2.40
C ASN A 152 6.33 -15.13 2.32
N PRO A 153 5.16 -14.59 2.64
CA PRO A 153 4.96 -13.14 2.63
C PRO A 153 5.81 -12.46 3.71
N LYS A 154 6.53 -11.43 3.29
CA LYS A 154 7.30 -10.55 4.17
C LYS A 154 6.35 -9.59 4.88
N PRO A 155 6.61 -9.23 6.14
CA PRO A 155 5.83 -8.19 6.80
C PRO A 155 5.97 -6.85 6.07
N ILE A 156 4.89 -6.08 6.07
CA ILE A 156 4.81 -4.76 5.45
C ILE A 156 4.58 -3.70 6.52
N VAL A 157 5.38 -2.64 6.49
CA VAL A 157 5.29 -1.45 7.33
C VAL A 157 5.03 -0.26 6.43
N VAL A 158 4.14 0.62 6.85
CA VAL A 158 3.72 1.78 6.05
C VAL A 158 4.21 3.08 6.69
N VAL A 159 4.59 4.06 5.88
CA VAL A 159 5.08 5.37 6.34
C VAL A 159 4.43 6.51 5.57
N ASP A 160 4.37 7.69 6.17
CA ASP A 160 3.77 8.91 5.59
C ASP A 160 4.70 10.12 5.72
N ASN A 161 5.93 9.90 6.17
CA ASN A 161 6.91 10.93 6.44
C ASN A 161 8.19 10.67 5.63
N ASP A 162 8.90 11.74 5.27
CA ASP A 162 10.13 11.63 4.49
C ASP A 162 11.30 11.04 5.27
N ASN A 163 11.30 11.10 6.60
CA ASN A 163 12.37 10.64 7.48
C ASN A 163 11.81 9.68 8.56
N PRO A 164 12.57 8.65 9.00
CA PRO A 164 12.09 7.79 10.06
C PRO A 164 11.87 8.56 11.35
N THR A 165 10.73 8.34 11.99
CA THR A 165 10.47 8.85 13.33
C THR A 165 11.20 8.00 14.38
N PRO A 166 11.51 8.54 15.57
CA PRO A 166 12.11 7.74 16.65
C PRO A 166 11.26 6.50 17.02
N ASP A 167 9.93 6.63 17.00
CA ASP A 167 9.03 5.52 17.31
C ASP A 167 9.04 4.45 16.22
N LEU A 168 9.21 4.84 14.95
CA LEU A 168 9.42 3.88 13.85
C LEU A 168 10.73 3.12 14.07
N VAL A 169 11.83 3.81 14.32
CA VAL A 169 13.15 3.18 14.55
C VAL A 169 13.08 2.20 15.72
N THR A 170 12.54 2.65 16.86
CA THR A 170 12.37 1.80 18.05
C THR A 170 11.52 0.57 17.73
N GLY A 171 10.43 0.76 16.98
CA GLY A 171 9.57 -0.34 16.55
C GLY A 171 10.27 -1.36 15.66
N LEU A 172 11.16 -0.91 14.76
CA LEU A 172 11.96 -1.77 13.90
C LEU A 172 13.05 -2.53 14.68
N GLU A 173 13.69 -1.88 15.65
CA GLU A 173 14.68 -2.49 16.54
C GLU A 173 14.04 -3.61 17.41
N GLU A 174 12.86 -3.33 17.99
CA GLU A 174 12.12 -4.32 18.79
C GLU A 174 11.67 -5.53 17.95
N LEU A 175 11.46 -5.33 16.65
CA LEU A 175 11.17 -6.41 15.69
C LEU A 175 12.42 -7.18 15.25
N GLN A 176 13.62 -6.77 15.65
CA GLN A 176 14.90 -7.35 15.26
C GLN A 176 15.14 -7.30 13.74
N VAL A 177 14.70 -6.20 13.12
CA VAL A 177 14.91 -5.96 11.69
C VAL A 177 16.37 -5.62 11.44
N SER A 178 16.97 -6.27 10.46
CA SER A 178 18.30 -5.92 9.95
C SER A 178 18.25 -5.41 8.51
N GLU A 179 17.30 -5.89 7.71
CA GLU A 179 17.18 -5.57 6.29
C GLU A 179 15.80 -4.98 5.96
N ILE A 180 15.77 -3.91 5.16
CA ILE A 180 14.56 -3.18 4.77
C ILE A 180 14.50 -3.06 3.25
N GLU A 181 13.46 -3.62 2.65
CA GLU A 181 13.11 -3.40 1.24
C GLU A 181 12.25 -2.14 1.14
N LEU A 182 12.84 -1.04 0.67
CA LEU A 182 12.20 0.28 0.67
C LEU A 182 11.57 0.58 -0.71
N VAL A 183 10.26 0.80 -0.71
CA VAL A 183 9.42 1.01 -1.90
C VAL A 183 8.90 2.47 -1.95
N ALA A 184 9.81 3.44 -2.05
CA ALA A 184 9.51 4.87 -2.26
C ALA A 184 10.80 5.71 -2.48
N PRO A 185 10.78 6.82 -3.24
CA PRO A 185 11.98 7.65 -3.48
C PRO A 185 12.47 8.48 -2.28
N TYR A 186 12.10 8.11 -1.05
CA TYR A 186 12.51 8.81 0.18
C TYR A 186 13.99 8.58 0.47
N THR A 187 14.82 9.41 -0.17
CA THR A 187 16.27 9.46 0.08
C THR A 187 16.56 9.77 1.55
N LEU A 188 15.74 10.64 2.17
CA LEU A 188 15.83 10.93 3.60
C LEU A 188 15.46 9.72 4.46
N MET A 189 14.41 8.98 4.12
CA MET A 189 14.01 7.77 4.84
C MET A 189 15.12 6.73 4.79
N LYS A 190 15.65 6.49 3.58
CA LYS A 190 16.78 5.59 3.35
C LYS A 190 17.97 5.98 4.22
N HIS A 191 18.43 7.23 4.13
CA HIS A 191 19.59 7.69 4.90
C HIS A 191 19.35 7.67 6.40
N GLY A 192 18.14 8.01 6.86
CA GLY A 192 17.78 7.95 8.28
C GLY A 192 17.80 6.51 8.82
N LEU A 193 17.26 5.55 8.06
CA LEU A 193 17.28 4.13 8.42
C LEU A 193 18.71 3.55 8.37
N GLU A 194 19.50 3.88 7.35
CA GLU A 194 20.92 3.50 7.28
C GLU A 194 21.73 4.07 8.46
N SER A 195 21.46 5.31 8.83
CA SER A 195 22.12 5.95 9.98
C SER A 195 21.70 5.32 11.32
N ALA A 196 20.51 4.73 11.38
CA ALA A 196 20.03 3.94 12.52
C ALA A 196 20.56 2.49 12.51
N GLY A 197 21.31 2.08 11.48
CA GLY A 197 21.99 0.78 11.41
C GLY A 197 21.25 -0.30 10.61
N PHE A 198 20.17 0.04 9.90
CA PHE A 198 19.48 -0.90 9.02
C PHE A 198 20.13 -0.97 7.65
N GLU A 199 20.21 -2.17 7.07
CA GLU A 199 20.52 -2.34 5.66
C GLU A 199 19.27 -2.00 4.82
N VAL A 200 19.37 -1.02 3.92
CA VAL A 200 18.22 -0.56 3.12
C VAL A 200 18.43 -0.89 1.65
N ILE A 201 17.56 -1.75 1.12
CA ILE A 201 17.52 -2.16 -0.28
C ILE A 201 16.46 -1.32 -1.01
N PRO A 202 16.86 -0.35 -1.85
CA PRO A 202 15.91 0.46 -2.61
C PRO A 202 15.28 -0.30 -3.79
N VAL A 203 13.96 -0.20 -3.95
CA VAL A 203 13.18 -0.92 -4.99
C VAL A 203 12.70 0.02 -6.13
N TYR A 204 13.49 1.04 -6.50
CA TYR A 204 12.99 2.21 -7.25
C TYR A 204 13.00 2.13 -8.79
N LYS A 205 13.70 1.18 -9.40
CA LYS A 205 14.09 1.33 -10.82
C LYS A 205 13.53 0.31 -11.80
N ASP A 206 13.22 -0.90 -11.34
CA ASP A 206 12.65 -1.94 -12.20
C ASP A 206 11.93 -2.93 -11.30
N LEU A 207 10.74 -2.57 -10.84
CA LEU A 207 9.96 -3.43 -9.96
C LEU A 207 9.76 -4.81 -10.58
N ASP A 208 9.49 -4.89 -11.89
CA ASP A 208 9.31 -6.17 -12.57
C ASP A 208 10.59 -7.01 -12.55
N ARG A 209 11.77 -6.42 -12.82
CA ARG A 209 13.07 -7.11 -12.67
C ARG A 209 13.30 -7.54 -11.22
N TYR A 210 12.95 -6.69 -10.26
CA TYR A 210 13.10 -6.96 -8.84
C TYR A 210 12.19 -8.10 -8.36
N LEU A 211 10.99 -8.21 -8.92
CA LEU A 211 10.05 -9.29 -8.66
C LEU A 211 10.40 -10.57 -9.42
N GLY A 212 11.38 -10.54 -10.32
CA GLY A 212 11.70 -11.66 -11.21
C GLY A 212 10.63 -11.89 -12.29
N GLU A 213 9.76 -10.91 -12.51
CA GLU A 213 8.78 -10.93 -13.58
C GLU A 213 9.49 -10.60 -14.91
N PRO A 214 9.11 -11.26 -16.02
CA PRO A 214 9.66 -10.92 -17.32
C PRO A 214 9.33 -9.46 -17.63
N SER A 215 10.36 -8.67 -17.97
CA SER A 215 10.18 -7.30 -18.45
C SER A 215 9.17 -7.32 -19.61
N PRO A 216 8.21 -6.37 -19.68
CA PRO A 216 7.24 -6.30 -20.76
C PRO A 216 7.90 -5.77 -22.06
N GLU A 217 8.92 -6.48 -22.54
CA GLU A 217 9.39 -6.40 -23.91
C GLU A 217 9.00 -7.71 -24.61
N LEU A 218 8.15 -7.55 -25.63
CA LEU A 218 7.76 -8.56 -26.62
C LEU A 218 6.65 -9.58 -26.25
N LEU A 219 5.43 -9.08 -26.01
CA LEU A 219 4.21 -9.74 -26.52
C LEU A 219 3.67 -8.96 -27.72
N ILE A 220 4.42 -8.98 -28.82
CA ILE A 220 3.88 -8.61 -30.14
C ILE A 220 3.10 -9.82 -30.64
N GLY A 221 1.79 -9.82 -30.41
CA GLY A 221 0.85 -10.76 -31.00
C GLY A 221 -0.54 -10.12 -31.02
N PRO A 222 -1.27 -10.14 -32.15
CA PRO A 222 -2.54 -9.43 -32.25
C PRO A 222 -3.61 -10.25 -31.54
N THR A 223 -4.13 -9.73 -30.43
CA THR A 223 -5.44 -10.15 -29.94
C THR A 223 -6.32 -8.93 -29.79
N THR A 224 -6.98 -8.61 -30.89
CA THR A 224 -8.23 -7.87 -30.93
C THR A 224 -9.24 -8.64 -30.07
N VAL A 225 -9.54 -8.11 -28.88
CA VAL A 225 -10.81 -8.37 -28.21
C VAL A 225 -11.52 -7.04 -28.17
N GLU A 226 -12.45 -6.84 -29.10
CA GLU A 226 -13.37 -5.71 -29.07
C GLU A 226 -14.18 -5.75 -27.77
N HIS A 227 -14.17 -4.64 -27.03
CA HIS A 227 -15.18 -4.36 -26.03
C HIS A 227 -16.09 -3.22 -26.54
N PRO A 228 -17.42 -3.29 -26.33
CA PRO A 228 -18.36 -2.36 -26.95
C PRO A 228 -18.25 -0.96 -26.35
N ARG A 229 -18.30 0.06 -27.22
CA ARG A 229 -18.35 1.48 -26.85
C ARG A 229 -19.62 1.81 -26.04
N ALA A 230 -19.45 2.40 -24.86
CA ALA A 230 -20.51 3.10 -24.14
C ALA A 230 -20.72 4.52 -24.74
N PRO A 231 -21.95 5.07 -24.71
CA PRO A 231 -22.29 6.29 -25.45
C PRO A 231 -21.82 7.55 -24.73
N GLU A 232 -21.35 8.52 -25.52
CA GLU A 232 -21.05 9.89 -25.11
C GLU A 232 -22.34 10.65 -24.76
N GLY A 233 -22.33 11.32 -23.61
CA GLY A 233 -23.35 12.28 -23.19
C GLY A 233 -22.68 13.54 -22.65
N GLN A 234 -23.04 14.68 -23.24
CA GLN A 234 -22.43 16.00 -23.08
C GLN A 234 -22.87 16.74 -21.80
N GLY A 235 -21.92 17.50 -21.22
CA GLY A 235 -22.12 18.89 -20.82
C GLY A 235 -22.56 19.19 -19.38
N SER A 236 -21.65 19.76 -18.58
CA SER A 236 -21.84 21.09 -17.96
C SER A 236 -20.61 21.48 -17.14
N ALA A 237 -20.12 22.70 -17.37
CA ALA A 237 -18.94 23.29 -16.74
C ALA A 237 -19.23 23.79 -15.30
N ASN A 238 -18.34 23.48 -14.36
CA ASN A 238 -17.79 24.43 -13.38
C ASN A 238 -16.52 23.82 -12.74
N PRO A 239 -15.54 24.64 -12.30
CA PRO A 239 -14.14 24.24 -12.16
C PRO A 239 -14.02 23.22 -11.04
N THR A 240 -13.53 22.03 -11.39
CA THR A 240 -13.46 20.92 -10.46
C THR A 240 -12.24 21.06 -9.57
N ILE A 241 -12.47 20.72 -8.31
CA ILE A 241 -11.58 20.72 -7.14
C ILE A 241 -10.43 19.70 -7.33
N GLU A 242 -9.67 19.86 -8.41
CA GLU A 242 -8.62 18.92 -8.83
C GLU A 242 -7.21 19.55 -8.74
N GLU A 243 -7.13 20.89 -8.69
CA GLU A 243 -5.87 21.61 -8.47
C GLU A 243 -5.28 21.44 -7.06
N THR A 244 -6.01 20.87 -6.10
CA THR A 244 -5.54 20.67 -4.71
C THR A 244 -4.98 19.27 -4.41
N ARG A 245 -4.89 18.38 -5.40
CA ARG A 245 -4.53 16.96 -5.20
C ARG A 245 -3.25 16.46 -5.88
N ASP A 246 -2.58 17.28 -6.70
CA ASP A 246 -1.30 16.88 -7.29
C ASP A 246 -0.14 17.08 -6.30
N PRO A 247 0.54 16.01 -5.83
CA PRO A 247 1.65 16.11 -4.89
C PRO A 247 2.81 16.98 -5.40
N LEU A 248 3.03 17.04 -6.72
CA LEU A 248 4.07 17.88 -7.32
C LEU A 248 3.68 19.35 -7.32
N LEU A 249 2.41 19.66 -7.56
CA LEU A 249 1.91 21.02 -7.47
C LEU A 249 2.09 21.57 -6.05
N ARG A 250 1.74 20.79 -5.02
CA ARG A 250 1.96 21.16 -3.61
C ARG A 250 3.44 21.42 -3.30
N ARG A 251 4.33 20.61 -3.87
CA ARG A 251 5.78 20.73 -3.68
C ARG A 251 6.32 22.00 -4.35
N ILE A 252 5.86 22.31 -5.56
CA ILE A 252 6.17 23.57 -6.26
C ILE A 252 5.67 24.76 -5.43
N GLU A 253 4.41 24.74 -4.98
CA GLU A 253 3.82 25.82 -4.19
C GLU A 253 4.52 26.01 -2.83
N ALA A 254 4.89 24.92 -2.15
CA ALA A 254 5.64 24.98 -0.90
C ALA A 254 7.02 25.63 -1.09
N LEU A 255 7.71 25.31 -2.18
CA LEU A 255 8.98 25.96 -2.54
C LEU A 255 8.76 27.41 -3.00
N GLU A 256 7.70 27.73 -3.73
CA GLU A 256 7.43 29.12 -4.15
C GLU A 256 7.23 30.05 -2.96
N ASN A 257 6.62 29.55 -1.90
CA ASN A 257 6.38 30.28 -0.65
C ASN A 257 7.60 30.31 0.29
N ASP A 258 8.71 29.65 -0.07
CA ASP A 258 9.92 29.65 0.75
C ASP A 258 10.80 30.89 0.49
N GLU A 259 10.75 31.82 1.44
CA GLU A 259 11.55 33.05 1.41
C GLU A 259 13.06 32.79 1.47
N THR A 260 13.50 31.62 1.93
CA THR A 260 14.92 31.27 2.12
C THR A 260 15.61 30.80 0.84
N LEU A 261 14.86 30.58 -0.25
CA LEU A 261 15.41 30.21 -1.55
C LEU A 261 16.20 31.36 -2.18
N SER A 262 17.44 31.03 -2.57
CA SER A 262 18.29 31.98 -3.31
C SER A 262 17.76 32.26 -4.73
N HIS A 263 18.19 33.39 -5.30
CA HIS A 263 17.78 33.80 -6.66
C HIS A 263 18.03 32.72 -7.72
N ASP A 264 19.16 32.01 -7.65
CA ASP A 264 19.48 30.90 -8.58
C ASP A 264 18.48 29.75 -8.47
N LEU A 265 18.17 29.33 -7.23
CA LEU A 265 17.21 28.26 -6.96
C LEU A 265 15.78 28.64 -7.36
N ARG A 266 15.40 29.92 -7.23
CA ARG A 266 14.12 30.43 -7.74
C ARG A 266 14.05 30.35 -9.27
N GLY A 267 15.18 30.55 -9.97
CA GLY A 267 15.27 30.35 -11.41
C GLY A 267 15.05 28.89 -11.81
N GLN A 268 15.66 27.96 -11.08
CA GLN A 268 15.45 26.52 -11.27
C GLN A 268 14.00 26.11 -10.97
N LEU A 269 13.41 26.60 -9.88
CA LEU A 269 12.00 26.36 -9.54
C LEU A 269 11.04 26.84 -10.64
N ARG A 270 11.32 28.00 -11.26
CA ARG A 270 10.54 28.49 -12.40
C ARG A 270 10.59 27.53 -13.59
N LYS A 271 11.77 26.97 -13.89
CA LYS A 271 11.92 25.97 -14.95
C LYS A 271 11.13 24.69 -14.63
N ALA A 272 11.15 24.23 -13.38
CA ALA A 272 10.34 23.08 -12.95
C ALA A 272 8.84 23.33 -13.16
N LYS A 273 8.35 24.53 -12.82
CA LYS A 273 6.94 24.90 -13.01
C LYS A 273 6.53 24.90 -14.49
N GLU A 274 7.39 25.39 -15.38
CA GLU A 274 7.14 25.35 -16.82
C GLU A 274 7.07 23.91 -17.36
N LEU A 275 7.92 23.01 -16.86
CA LEU A 275 7.89 21.59 -17.22
C LEU A 275 6.66 20.88 -16.68
N PHE A 276 6.25 21.19 -15.45
CA PHE A 276 5.02 20.68 -14.86
C PHE A 276 3.78 21.12 -15.65
N GLN A 277 3.74 22.36 -16.12
CA GLN A 277 2.65 22.82 -17.00
C GLN A 277 2.63 22.05 -18.33
N LYS A 278 3.80 21.85 -18.96
CA LYS A 278 3.89 21.05 -20.20
C LYS A 278 3.46 19.61 -19.99
N TYR A 279 3.80 19.01 -18.85
CA TYR A 279 3.33 17.69 -18.45
C TYR A 279 1.78 17.65 -18.43
N ARG A 280 1.13 18.60 -17.75
CA ARG A 280 -0.34 18.69 -17.71
C ARG A 280 -0.95 18.85 -19.11
N ASP A 281 -0.40 19.77 -19.90
CA ASP A 281 -0.87 20.03 -21.27
C ASP A 281 -0.76 18.77 -22.17
N MET A 282 0.27 17.95 -22.00
CA MET A 282 0.44 16.69 -22.75
C MET A 282 -0.48 15.58 -22.25
N MET A 283 -0.70 15.49 -20.93
CA MET A 283 -1.65 14.54 -20.33
C MET A 283 -3.09 14.84 -20.78
N GLU A 284 -3.48 16.11 -20.85
CA GLU A 284 -4.79 16.53 -21.38
C GLU A 284 -4.98 16.16 -22.87
N ARG A 285 -3.88 16.12 -23.63
CA ARG A 285 -3.87 15.71 -25.04
C ARG A 285 -3.75 14.20 -25.25
N GLY A 286 -3.58 13.43 -24.16
CA GLY A 286 -3.41 11.97 -24.19
C GLY A 286 -2.03 11.48 -24.65
N ASP A 287 -1.03 12.36 -24.75
CA ASP A 287 0.34 11.99 -25.12
C ASP A 287 1.17 11.62 -23.88
N VAL A 288 0.91 10.41 -23.39
CA VAL A 288 1.47 9.90 -22.12
C VAL A 288 2.99 9.78 -22.15
N GLU A 289 3.58 9.43 -23.30
CA GLU A 289 5.02 9.20 -23.41
C GLU A 289 5.80 10.52 -23.44
N ALA A 290 5.28 11.54 -24.13
CA ALA A 290 5.83 12.89 -24.04
C ALA A 290 5.66 13.47 -22.63
N ALA A 291 4.52 13.22 -21.98
CA ALA A 291 4.22 13.69 -20.63
C ALA A 291 5.23 13.16 -19.59
N LYS A 292 5.60 11.87 -19.64
CA LYS A 292 6.59 11.26 -18.73
C LYS A 292 7.94 11.98 -18.75
N ASN A 293 8.44 12.33 -19.94
CA ASN A 293 9.73 13.02 -20.06
C ASN A 293 9.72 14.40 -19.37
N PHE A 294 8.62 15.15 -19.49
CA PHE A 294 8.47 16.43 -18.82
C PHE A 294 8.30 16.28 -17.30
N LEU A 295 7.60 15.24 -16.87
CA LEU A 295 7.43 14.88 -15.46
C LEU A 295 8.79 14.57 -14.82
N GLU A 296 9.58 13.70 -15.45
CA GLU A 296 10.90 13.30 -14.96
C GLU A 296 11.87 14.49 -14.88
N GLU A 297 11.90 15.36 -15.90
CA GLU A 297 12.76 16.55 -15.86
C GLU A 297 12.32 17.54 -14.77
N CYS A 298 11.01 17.70 -14.56
CA CYS A 298 10.44 18.51 -13.48
C CYS A 298 10.89 18.00 -12.10
N GLU A 299 10.69 16.71 -11.83
CA GLU A 299 11.06 16.08 -10.56
C GLU A 299 12.55 16.18 -10.26
N ASN A 300 13.39 15.99 -11.29
CA ASN A 300 14.84 16.12 -11.17
C ASN A 300 15.27 17.55 -10.79
N ILE A 301 14.61 18.58 -11.33
CA ILE A 301 14.90 19.97 -10.95
C ILE A 301 14.45 20.24 -9.52
N LEU A 302 13.23 19.83 -9.14
CA LEU A 302 12.71 20.03 -7.79
C LEU A 302 13.60 19.35 -6.74
N HIS A 303 14.08 18.14 -7.02
CA HIS A 303 15.02 17.43 -6.16
C HIS A 303 16.32 18.21 -5.96
N ARG A 304 16.94 18.74 -7.03
CA ARG A 304 18.15 19.56 -6.93
C ARG A 304 17.92 20.85 -6.14
N VAL A 305 16.77 21.50 -6.34
CA VAL A 305 16.41 22.73 -5.62
C VAL A 305 16.34 22.48 -4.12
N GLU A 306 15.71 21.39 -3.69
CA GLU A 306 15.59 21.02 -2.29
C GLU A 306 16.91 20.56 -1.66
N GLU A 307 17.73 19.81 -2.40
CA GLU A 307 19.06 19.40 -1.95
C GLU A 307 20.00 20.61 -1.76
N GLN A 308 19.97 21.57 -2.70
CA GLN A 308 20.79 22.77 -2.61
C GLN A 308 20.28 23.76 -1.56
N ARG A 309 18.96 23.83 -1.36
CA ARG A 309 18.34 24.55 -0.24
C ARG A 309 18.90 24.03 1.09
N THR A 310 18.83 22.72 1.34
CA THR A 310 19.26 22.09 2.60
C THR A 310 20.77 22.18 2.84
N LYS A 311 21.61 22.03 1.81
CA LYS A 311 23.08 22.21 1.92
C LYS A 311 23.47 23.63 2.33
N LYS A 312 22.73 24.65 1.93
CA LYS A 312 23.01 26.05 2.32
C LYS A 312 22.74 26.29 3.82
N PHE A 313 21.74 25.61 4.39
CA PHE A 313 21.45 25.67 5.84
C PHE A 313 22.55 25.01 6.69
N VAL A 314 23.19 23.93 6.21
CA VAL A 314 24.29 23.27 6.93
C VAL A 314 25.55 24.17 6.99
N VAL A 315 25.79 24.98 5.96
CA VAL A 315 26.94 25.91 5.93
C VAL A 315 26.70 27.10 6.87
N ILE A 316 25.49 27.65 6.91
CA ILE A 316 25.13 28.78 7.81
C ILE A 316 25.11 28.31 9.27
N GLY A 317 24.58 27.11 9.56
CA GLY A 317 24.57 26.52 10.91
C GLY A 317 25.94 26.10 11.46
N LYS A 318 26.97 26.00 10.60
CA LYS A 318 28.38 25.83 11.01
C LYS A 318 29.06 27.17 11.31
N GLN A 319 28.68 28.26 10.64
CA GLN A 319 29.24 29.59 10.94
C GLN A 319 28.72 30.18 12.26
N VAL A 320 27.47 29.91 12.62
CA VAL A 320 26.87 30.41 13.89
C VAL A 320 27.42 29.67 15.13
N ARG A 321 28.04 28.50 14.97
CA ARG A 321 28.67 27.75 16.07
C ARG A 321 30.13 28.13 16.36
N ASN A 322 30.71 29.04 15.59
CA ASN A 322 32.10 29.51 15.73
C ASN A 322 32.19 31.02 16.02
N VAL A 323 31.15 31.62 16.59
CA VAL A 323 31.18 32.99 17.15
C VAL A 323 30.76 32.93 18.61
#